data_AF-A0A355H5H8-F1
#
_entry.id   AF-A0A355H5H8-F1
#
_cell.length_a   1.000
_cell.length_b   1.000
_cell.length_c   1.000
_cell.angle_alpha   90.00
_cell.angle_beta   90.00
_cell.angle_gamma   90.00
#
_symmetry.space_group_name_H-M   'P 1'
#
loop_
_entity.id
_entity.type
_entity.pdbx_description
1 polymer ?
#
loop_
_entity_poly.entity_id
_entity_poly.type
_entity_poly.pdbx_seq_one_letter_code
_entity_poly.pdbx_strand_id
1 'polypeptide(L)'
;MLRERLVFSLFLKKRVTLGFWTKSGLLMKSLKIIIISLFYFSGCLFFGNTLPAESKDTQIQNYVKNGSLLQANKRKARIAGQKVSGRKIKYYLKNKSVLQSKRGKASTAAVKMVDAGLITASMVKKNRWFVRKPYQTSYTKISSIKQYQPPPVNPEENNRISRKALAISKTRAR
;
A
#
# COMPACT_ATOMS: atom_id res chain seq x y z
N MET A 1 -28.55 -105.11 -6.79
CA MET A 1 -28.84 -104.12 -7.86
C MET A 1 -29.77 -102.96 -7.45
N LEU A 2 -30.93 -103.17 -6.80
CA LEU A 2 -31.86 -102.06 -6.45
C LEU A 2 -31.31 -101.10 -5.37
N ARG A 3 -30.63 -101.62 -4.35
CA ARG A 3 -30.04 -100.83 -3.26
C ARG A 3 -28.96 -99.86 -3.76
N GLU A 4 -28.11 -100.31 -4.67
CA GLU A 4 -27.02 -99.50 -5.23
C GLU A 4 -27.55 -98.35 -6.11
N ARG A 5 -28.60 -98.60 -6.90
CA ARG A 5 -29.26 -97.55 -7.70
C ARG A 5 -29.94 -96.48 -6.82
N LEU A 6 -30.51 -96.87 -5.69
CA LEU A 6 -31.10 -95.93 -4.72
C LEU A 6 -30.03 -95.07 -4.03
N VAL A 7 -28.91 -95.67 -3.63
CA VAL A 7 -27.80 -94.94 -3.00
C VAL A 7 -27.18 -93.94 -3.98
N PHE A 8 -26.96 -94.35 -5.23
CA PHE A 8 -26.39 -93.48 -6.26
C PHE A 8 -27.31 -92.30 -6.60
N SER A 9 -28.62 -92.55 -6.74
CA SER A 9 -29.59 -91.47 -7.02
C SER A 9 -29.74 -90.49 -5.85
N LEU A 10 -29.71 -90.97 -4.60
CA LEU A 10 -29.68 -90.12 -3.40
C LEU A 10 -28.39 -89.31 -3.30
N PHE A 11 -27.25 -89.89 -3.66
CA PHE A 11 -25.95 -89.22 -3.65
C PHE A 11 -25.87 -88.11 -4.71
N LEU A 12 -26.39 -88.36 -5.92
CA LEU A 12 -26.53 -87.34 -6.96
C LEU A 12 -27.49 -86.22 -6.53
N LYS A 13 -28.67 -86.57 -5.98
CA LYS A 13 -29.63 -85.58 -5.48
C LYS A 13 -29.02 -84.70 -4.40
N LYS A 14 -28.31 -85.29 -3.43
CA LYS A 14 -27.59 -84.55 -2.37
C LYS A 14 -26.48 -83.67 -2.93
N ARG A 15 -25.68 -84.12 -3.89
CA ARG A 15 -24.63 -83.28 -4.50
C ARG A 15 -25.20 -82.09 -5.26
N VAL A 16 -26.29 -82.28 -6.01
CA VAL A 16 -26.92 -81.21 -6.79
C VAL A 16 -27.53 -80.16 -5.86
N THR A 17 -28.26 -80.55 -4.82
CA THR A 17 -28.85 -79.59 -3.86
C THR A 17 -27.79 -78.89 -3.02
N LEU A 18 -26.77 -79.60 -2.54
CA LEU A 18 -25.71 -79.01 -1.71
C LEU A 18 -24.80 -78.06 -2.51
N GLY A 19 -24.48 -78.41 -3.75
CA GLY A 19 -23.63 -77.59 -4.63
C GLY A 19 -24.31 -76.33 -5.16
N PHE A 20 -25.64 -76.34 -5.31
CA PHE A 20 -26.40 -75.17 -5.76
C PHE A 20 -26.63 -74.15 -4.62
N TRP A 21 -26.90 -74.64 -3.40
CA TRP A 21 -27.12 -73.79 -2.22
C TRP A 21 -25.84 -73.13 -1.69
N THR A 22 -24.70 -73.83 -1.75
CA THR A 22 -23.41 -73.26 -1.33
C THR A 22 -22.87 -72.26 -2.34
N LYS A 23 -23.05 -72.50 -3.65
CA LYS A 23 -22.68 -71.54 -4.71
C LYS A 23 -23.54 -70.28 -4.69
N SER A 24 -24.85 -70.37 -4.43
CA SER A 24 -25.74 -69.21 -4.40
C SER A 24 -25.46 -68.27 -3.22
N GLY A 25 -25.14 -68.81 -2.04
CA GLY A 25 -24.76 -68.01 -0.87
C GLY A 25 -23.43 -67.25 -1.05
N LEU A 26 -22.43 -67.89 -1.67
CA LEU A 26 -21.15 -67.25 -2.02
C LEU A 26 -21.32 -66.17 -3.10
N LEU A 27 -22.13 -66.43 -4.12
CA LEU A 27 -22.47 -65.45 -5.17
C LEU A 27 -23.13 -64.20 -4.58
N MET A 28 -24.12 -64.37 -3.69
CA MET A 28 -24.80 -63.24 -3.05
C MET A 28 -23.88 -62.42 -2.13
N LYS A 29 -22.93 -63.06 -1.45
CA LYS A 29 -21.90 -62.37 -0.66
C LYS A 29 -20.94 -61.59 -1.55
N SER A 30 -20.48 -62.19 -2.66
CA SER A 30 -19.60 -61.51 -3.62
C SER A 30 -20.29 -60.31 -4.29
N LEU A 31 -21.58 -60.42 -4.61
CA LEU A 31 -22.35 -59.33 -5.23
C LEU A 31 -22.46 -58.12 -4.29
N LYS A 32 -22.69 -58.35 -2.99
CA LYS A 32 -22.72 -57.27 -1.98
C LYS A 32 -21.38 -56.54 -1.89
N ILE A 33 -20.27 -57.27 -1.91
CA ILE A 33 -18.92 -56.68 -1.86
C ILE A 33 -18.67 -55.83 -3.11
N ILE A 34 -19.07 -56.31 -4.29
CA ILE A 34 -18.93 -55.57 -5.55
C ILE A 34 -19.78 -54.28 -5.55
N ILE A 35 -21.00 -54.32 -5.02
CA ILE A 35 -21.86 -53.13 -4.93
C ILE A 35 -21.25 -52.09 -3.98
N ILE A 36 -20.73 -52.52 -2.82
CA ILE A 36 -20.09 -51.63 -1.85
C ILE A 36 -18.82 -51.02 -2.45
N SER A 37 -17.99 -51.81 -3.14
CA SER A 37 -16.77 -51.30 -3.77
C SER A 37 -17.07 -50.31 -4.90
N LEU A 38 -18.11 -50.55 -5.71
CA LEU A 38 -18.55 -49.61 -6.74
C LEU A 38 -18.97 -48.26 -6.15
N PHE A 39 -19.72 -48.29 -5.04
CA PHE A 39 -20.19 -47.09 -4.35
C PHE A 39 -19.05 -46.31 -3.69
N TYR A 40 -18.05 -47.02 -3.16
CA TYR A 40 -16.85 -46.41 -2.59
C TYR A 40 -15.99 -45.77 -3.69
N PHE A 41 -15.82 -46.46 -4.82
CA PHE A 41 -15.03 -45.98 -5.95
C PHE A 41 -15.67 -44.78 -6.64
N SER A 42 -17.00 -44.76 -6.77
CA SER A 42 -17.72 -43.57 -7.26
C SER A 42 -17.61 -42.40 -6.29
N GLY A 43 -17.73 -42.64 -4.97
CA GLY A 43 -17.50 -41.61 -3.95
C GLY A 43 -16.10 -40.98 -4.06
N CYS A 44 -15.05 -41.78 -4.20
CA CYS A 44 -13.68 -41.27 -4.36
C CYS A 44 -13.47 -40.50 -5.67
N LEU A 45 -14.06 -40.95 -6.80
CA LEU A 45 -13.93 -40.27 -8.08
C LEU A 45 -14.69 -38.93 -8.12
N PHE A 46 -15.89 -38.86 -7.53
CA PHE A 46 -16.72 -37.65 -7.56
C PHE A 46 -16.33 -36.62 -6.49
N PHE A 47 -15.85 -37.05 -5.31
CA PHE A 47 -15.46 -36.14 -4.23
C PHE A 47 -13.95 -35.89 -4.10
N GLY A 48 -13.10 -36.70 -4.73
CA GLY A 48 -11.63 -36.54 -4.66
C GLY A 48 -11.11 -35.28 -5.35
N ASN A 49 -11.79 -34.80 -6.37
CA ASN A 49 -11.37 -33.64 -7.18
C ASN A 49 -11.98 -32.31 -6.70
N THR A 50 -12.83 -32.31 -5.68
CA THR A 50 -13.54 -31.12 -5.18
C THR A 50 -13.08 -30.71 -3.79
N LEU A 51 -11.79 -30.84 -3.48
CA LEU A 51 -11.21 -30.21 -2.29
C LEU A 51 -10.84 -28.76 -2.65
N PRO A 52 -11.64 -27.74 -2.27
CA PRO A 52 -11.40 -26.34 -2.64
C PRO A 52 -10.20 -25.71 -1.90
N ALA A 53 -9.40 -26.51 -1.17
CA ALA A 53 -8.37 -26.05 -0.25
C ALA A 53 -7.24 -25.30 -0.97
N GLU A 54 -6.75 -25.80 -2.12
CA GLU A 54 -5.63 -25.16 -2.85
C GLU A 54 -5.99 -23.77 -3.43
N SER A 55 -7.25 -23.56 -3.82
CA SER A 55 -7.69 -22.29 -4.43
C SER A 55 -7.80 -21.15 -3.41
N LYS A 56 -8.12 -21.46 -2.14
CA LYS A 56 -8.29 -20.46 -1.09
C LYS A 56 -6.95 -20.02 -0.51
N ASP A 57 -6.02 -20.94 -0.33
CA ASP A 57 -4.68 -20.61 0.18
C ASP A 57 -3.88 -19.77 -0.81
N THR A 58 -4.01 -20.04 -2.11
CA THR A 58 -3.40 -19.22 -3.17
C THR A 58 -4.00 -17.81 -3.24
N GLN A 59 -5.31 -17.66 -3.06
CA GLN A 59 -5.96 -16.34 -2.97
C GLN A 59 -5.47 -15.51 -1.79
N ILE A 60 -5.36 -16.13 -0.60
CA ILE A 60 -4.88 -15.44 0.61
C ILE A 60 -3.42 -15.02 0.46
N GLN A 61 -2.56 -15.89 -0.06
CA GLN A 61 -1.16 -15.57 -0.33
C GLN A 61 -1.01 -14.44 -1.36
N ASN A 62 -1.82 -14.44 -2.42
CA ASN A 62 -1.82 -13.37 -3.41
C ASN A 62 -2.32 -12.05 -2.84
N TYR A 63 -3.34 -12.07 -1.97
CA TYR A 63 -3.83 -10.87 -1.29
C TYR A 63 -2.76 -10.25 -0.38
N VAL A 64 -2.04 -11.06 0.39
CA VAL A 64 -0.94 -10.61 1.27
C VAL A 64 0.25 -10.07 0.45
N LYS A 65 0.64 -10.75 -0.64
CA LYS A 65 1.67 -10.26 -1.57
C LYS A 65 1.28 -8.92 -2.18
N ASN A 66 0.03 -8.76 -2.61
CA ASN A 66 -0.46 -7.52 -3.20
C ASN A 66 -0.54 -6.37 -2.17
N GLY A 67 -0.95 -6.65 -0.94
CA GLY A 67 -0.98 -5.66 0.15
C GLY A 67 0.41 -5.11 0.49
N SER A 68 1.40 -5.99 0.63
CA SER A 68 2.80 -5.59 0.90
C SER A 68 3.41 -4.79 -0.27
N LEU A 69 3.11 -5.18 -1.51
CA LEU A 69 3.56 -4.49 -2.72
C LEU A 69 2.92 -3.10 -2.86
N LEU A 70 1.63 -2.96 -2.53
CA LEU A 70 0.93 -1.68 -2.48
C LEU A 70 1.54 -0.74 -1.44
N GLN A 71 1.85 -1.23 -0.24
CA GLN A 71 2.47 -0.43 0.80
C GLN A 71 3.89 0.02 0.42
N ALA A 72 4.68 -0.86 -0.21
CA ALA A 72 6.00 -0.52 -0.74
C ALA A 72 5.92 0.55 -1.83
N ASN A 73 4.93 0.46 -2.73
CA ASN A 73 4.72 1.46 -3.78
C ASN A 73 4.31 2.82 -3.22
N LYS A 74 3.41 2.86 -2.24
CA LYS A 74 3.05 4.11 -1.53
C LYS A 74 4.28 4.75 -0.88
N ARG A 75 5.16 3.96 -0.26
CA ARG A 75 6.41 4.46 0.34
C ARG A 75 7.37 5.01 -0.72
N LYS A 76 7.57 4.30 -1.84
CA LYS A 76 8.42 4.77 -2.97
C LYS A 76 7.91 6.08 -3.55
N ALA A 77 6.60 6.21 -3.77
CA ALA A 77 5.98 7.44 -4.26
C ALA A 77 6.19 8.64 -3.31
N ARG A 78 6.04 8.42 -1.99
CA ARG A 78 6.29 9.45 -0.97
C ARG A 78 7.76 9.93 -0.98
N ILE A 79 8.72 9.01 -1.08
CA ILE A 79 10.15 9.34 -1.16
C ILE A 79 10.45 10.11 -2.45
N ALA A 80 9.89 9.71 -3.59
CA ALA A 80 10.06 10.42 -4.85
C ALA A 80 9.50 11.86 -4.76
N GLY A 81 8.31 12.03 -4.18
CA GLY A 81 7.72 13.35 -3.95
C GLY A 81 8.59 14.25 -3.06
N GLN A 82 9.16 13.70 -1.97
CA GLN A 82 10.10 14.43 -1.11
C GLN A 82 11.39 14.82 -1.82
N LYS A 83 11.93 13.97 -2.70
CA LYS A 83 13.11 14.30 -3.52
C LYS A 83 12.82 15.44 -4.50
N VAL A 84 11.65 15.43 -5.13
CA VAL A 84 11.24 16.49 -6.07
C VAL A 84 11.03 17.82 -5.36
N SER A 85 10.32 17.84 -4.23
CA SER A 85 10.12 19.06 -3.43
C SER A 85 11.45 19.59 -2.87
N GLY A 86 12.32 18.70 -2.38
CA GLY A 86 13.67 19.07 -1.94
C GLY A 86 14.52 19.71 -3.04
N ARG A 87 14.45 19.18 -4.28
CA ARG A 87 15.10 19.80 -5.44
C ARG A 87 14.56 21.20 -5.73
N LYS A 88 13.23 21.40 -5.71
CA LYS A 88 12.61 22.72 -5.91
C LYS A 88 13.09 23.74 -4.87
N ILE A 89 13.13 23.34 -3.60
CA ILE A 89 13.61 24.20 -2.50
C ILE A 89 15.09 24.56 -2.71
N LYS A 90 15.94 23.59 -3.06
CA LYS A 90 17.37 23.83 -3.34
C LYS A 90 17.57 24.83 -4.48
N TYR A 91 16.85 24.66 -5.59
CA TYR A 91 16.92 25.58 -6.73
C TYR A 91 16.46 27.00 -6.36
N TYR A 92 15.36 27.12 -5.61
CA TYR A 92 14.88 28.42 -5.15
C TYR A 92 15.92 29.15 -4.28
N LEU A 93 16.53 28.44 -3.31
CA LEU A 93 17.58 29.02 -2.45
C LEU A 93 18.80 29.47 -3.26
N LYS A 94 19.27 28.65 -4.22
CA LYS A 94 20.39 28.99 -5.09
C LYS A 94 20.09 30.23 -5.96
N ASN A 95 18.90 30.31 -6.53
CA ASN A 95 18.53 31.49 -7.33
C ASN A 95 18.41 32.75 -6.47
N LYS A 96 17.87 32.64 -5.25
CA LYS A 96 17.79 33.75 -4.31
C LYS A 96 19.18 34.24 -3.88
N SER A 97 20.12 33.34 -3.61
CA SER A 97 21.49 33.72 -3.23
C SER A 97 22.25 34.35 -4.40
N VAL A 98 22.12 33.83 -5.63
CA VAL A 98 22.70 34.43 -6.84
C VAL A 98 22.13 35.83 -7.10
N LEU A 99 20.82 36.02 -6.91
CA LEU A 99 20.19 37.33 -7.04
C LEU A 99 20.73 38.32 -5.98
N GLN A 100 20.88 37.87 -4.73
CA GLN A 100 21.47 38.68 -3.66
C GLN A 100 22.92 39.04 -3.93
N SER A 101 23.74 38.10 -4.42
CA SER A 101 25.16 38.37 -4.71
C SER A 101 25.35 39.35 -5.87
N LYS A 102 24.59 39.19 -6.96
CA LYS A 102 24.57 40.16 -8.07
C LYS A 102 24.15 41.55 -7.59
N ARG A 103 23.18 41.61 -6.68
CA ARG A 103 22.73 42.87 -6.08
C ARG A 103 23.80 43.51 -5.19
N GLY A 104 24.50 42.74 -4.37
CA GLY A 104 25.62 43.21 -3.56
C GLY A 104 26.70 43.86 -4.44
N LYS A 105 27.08 43.20 -5.54
CA LYS A 105 28.02 43.75 -6.52
C LYS A 105 27.52 45.07 -7.13
N ALA A 106 26.24 45.13 -7.52
CA ALA A 106 25.63 46.34 -8.07
C ALA A 106 25.59 47.49 -7.05
N SER A 107 25.29 47.21 -5.77
CA SER A 107 25.32 48.23 -4.72
C SER A 107 26.74 48.76 -4.48
N THR A 108 27.74 47.88 -4.44
CA THR A 108 29.14 48.30 -4.28
C THR A 108 29.61 49.13 -5.47
N ALA A 109 29.22 48.75 -6.70
CA ALA A 109 29.52 49.55 -7.89
C ALA A 109 28.87 50.94 -7.83
N ALA A 110 27.61 51.02 -7.41
CA ALA A 110 26.91 52.31 -7.26
C ALA A 110 27.60 53.21 -6.23
N VAL A 111 28.06 52.66 -5.10
CA VAL A 111 28.84 53.42 -4.11
C VAL A 111 30.11 53.98 -4.73
N LYS A 112 30.90 53.15 -5.44
CA LYS A 112 32.11 53.60 -6.12
C LYS A 112 31.86 54.69 -7.17
N MET A 113 30.73 54.62 -7.89
CA MET A 113 30.36 55.66 -8.86
C MET A 113 29.94 56.98 -8.18
N VAL A 114 29.34 56.90 -6.97
CA VAL A 114 29.05 58.09 -6.15
C VAL A 114 30.35 58.69 -5.63
N ASP A 115 31.26 57.87 -5.11
CA ASP A 115 32.56 58.30 -4.57
C ASP A 115 33.43 58.94 -5.67
N ALA A 116 33.34 58.42 -6.90
CA ALA A 116 34.01 58.99 -8.08
C ALA A 116 33.31 60.25 -8.64
N GLY A 117 32.20 60.72 -8.04
CA GLY A 117 31.47 61.90 -8.49
C GLY A 117 30.68 61.74 -9.80
N LEU A 118 30.64 60.53 -10.38
CA LEU A 118 29.93 60.24 -11.64
C LEU A 118 28.41 60.34 -11.48
N ILE A 119 27.89 60.00 -10.30
CA ILE A 119 26.45 60.02 -9.99
C ILE A 119 26.22 60.54 -8.57
N THR A 120 25.08 61.18 -8.31
CA THR A 120 24.76 61.61 -6.93
C THR A 120 24.12 60.50 -6.12
N ALA A 121 24.34 60.48 -4.80
CA ALA A 121 23.68 59.54 -3.88
C ALA A 121 22.14 59.60 -3.99
N SER A 122 21.59 60.77 -4.31
CA SER A 122 20.16 60.97 -4.53
C SER A 122 19.63 60.18 -5.73
N MET A 123 20.42 60.08 -6.80
CA MET A 123 20.06 59.33 -8.02
C MET A 123 20.07 57.83 -7.74
N VAL A 124 21.04 57.32 -6.99
CA VAL A 124 21.06 55.90 -6.56
C VAL A 124 19.86 55.57 -5.66
N LYS A 125 19.51 56.46 -4.72
CA LYS A 125 18.40 56.27 -3.77
C LYS A 125 17.02 56.35 -4.42
N LYS A 126 16.87 57.16 -5.47
CA LYS A 126 15.61 57.30 -6.24
C LYS A 126 15.45 56.22 -7.32
N ASN A 127 16.51 55.51 -7.67
CA ASN A 127 16.50 54.53 -8.75
C ASN A 127 16.04 53.13 -8.27
N ARG A 128 14.99 52.61 -8.92
CA ARG A 128 14.37 51.30 -8.62
C ARG A 128 15.32 50.12 -8.84
N TRP A 129 16.36 50.29 -9.64
CA TRP A 129 17.35 49.25 -9.94
C TRP A 129 18.31 48.97 -8.78
N PHE A 130 18.62 50.00 -7.96
CA PHE A 130 19.56 49.89 -6.84
C PHE A 130 18.85 49.71 -5.49
N VAL A 131 17.70 50.37 -5.29
CA VAL A 131 16.93 50.31 -4.06
C VAL A 131 15.54 49.73 -4.33
N ARG A 132 15.30 48.49 -3.88
CA ARG A 132 13.94 47.97 -3.75
C ARG A 132 13.25 48.76 -2.63
N LYS A 133 12.34 49.66 -2.99
CA LYS A 133 11.41 50.24 -2.01
C LYS A 133 10.75 49.07 -1.25
N PRO A 134 10.57 49.15 0.08
CA PRO A 134 9.69 48.20 0.75
C PRO A 134 8.36 48.20 0.00
N TYR A 135 7.78 47.02 -0.20
CA TYR A 135 6.51 46.90 -0.89
C TYR A 135 5.50 47.74 -0.11
N GLN A 136 5.10 48.89 -0.66
CA GLN A 136 4.04 49.71 -0.08
C GLN A 136 2.73 48.93 -0.32
N THR A 137 2.43 48.00 0.57
CA THR A 137 1.05 47.54 0.72
C THR A 137 0.28 48.70 1.32
N SER A 138 -0.47 49.40 0.47
CA SER A 138 -1.28 50.60 0.73
C SER A 138 -0.58 51.97 0.62
N TYR A 139 -1.27 52.86 -0.10
CA TYR A 139 -0.92 54.26 -0.39
C TYR A 139 -1.24 55.22 0.77
N THR A 140 -1.48 54.71 1.97
CA THR A 140 -1.94 55.50 3.11
C THR A 140 -0.85 55.61 4.16
N LYS A 141 -0.46 56.86 4.48
CA LYS A 141 0.37 57.16 5.66
C LYS A 141 -0.43 56.76 6.91
N ILE A 142 -0.20 55.56 7.43
CA ILE A 142 -0.80 55.11 8.69
C ILE A 142 0.05 55.66 9.84
N SER A 143 -0.58 56.40 10.76
CA SER A 143 0.08 56.94 11.96
C SER A 143 0.54 55.81 12.89
N SER A 144 1.56 56.10 13.71
CA SER A 144 2.24 55.17 14.65
C SER A 144 1.33 54.47 15.67
N ILE A 145 0.04 54.82 15.75
CA ILE A 145 -0.96 54.28 16.66
C ILE A 145 -1.59 52.97 16.15
N LYS A 146 -1.45 52.62 14.86
CA LYS A 146 -1.93 51.34 14.31
C LYS A 146 -0.79 50.35 14.11
N GLN A 147 -0.10 49.98 15.19
CA GLN A 147 0.57 48.69 15.22
C GLN A 147 -0.49 47.59 15.12
N TYR A 148 -0.29 46.62 14.24
CA TYR A 148 -1.17 45.47 14.11
C TYR A 148 -1.28 44.77 15.46
N GLN A 149 -2.45 44.84 16.09
CA GLN A 149 -2.81 43.89 17.14
C GLN A 149 -3.29 42.63 16.44
N PRO A 150 -2.58 41.49 16.59
CA PRO A 150 -3.10 40.22 16.09
C PRO A 150 -4.44 39.93 16.76
N PRO A 151 -5.41 39.36 16.03
CA PRO A 151 -6.68 38.98 16.61
C PRO A 151 -6.44 38.04 17.79
N PRO A 152 -7.20 38.16 18.89
CA PRO A 152 -7.04 37.29 20.05
C PRO A 152 -7.21 35.83 19.61
N VAL A 153 -6.13 35.06 19.76
CA VAL A 153 -6.10 33.65 19.34
C VAL A 153 -6.86 32.83 20.37
N ASN A 154 -7.86 32.07 19.92
CA ASN A 154 -8.62 31.16 20.77
C ASN A 154 -7.66 30.16 21.46
N PRO A 155 -7.64 30.10 22.81
CA PRO A 155 -6.68 29.27 23.55
C PRO A 155 -6.79 27.78 23.22
N GLU A 156 -7.97 27.30 22.85
CA GLU A 156 -8.17 25.90 22.48
C GLU A 156 -7.48 25.54 21.15
N GLU A 157 -7.57 26.42 20.15
CA GLU A 157 -6.92 26.22 18.87
C GLU A 157 -5.40 26.30 18.99
N ASN A 158 -4.90 27.25 19.80
CA ASN A 158 -3.47 27.39 20.06
C ASN A 158 -2.89 26.14 20.72
N ASN A 159 -3.58 25.60 21.73
CA ASN A 159 -3.16 24.36 22.40
C ASN A 159 -3.18 23.15 21.46
N ARG A 160 -4.15 23.05 20.54
CA ARG A 160 -4.18 22.01 19.51
C ARG A 160 -3.02 22.13 18.52
N ILE A 161 -2.68 23.35 18.10
CA ILE A 161 -1.56 23.61 17.19
C ILE A 161 -0.22 23.28 17.87
N SER A 162 -0.04 23.68 19.12
CA SER A 162 1.16 23.39 19.91
C SER A 162 1.38 21.89 20.09
N ARG A 163 0.34 21.13 20.46
CA ARG A 163 0.41 19.66 20.57
C ARG A 163 0.77 18.98 19.25
N LYS A 164 0.22 19.44 18.12
CA LYS A 164 0.56 18.94 16.78
C LYS A 164 2.00 19.24 16.39
N ALA A 165 2.49 20.44 16.65
CA ALA A 165 3.88 20.83 16.39
C ALA A 165 4.87 19.97 17.20
N LEU A 166 4.53 19.68 18.46
CA LEU A 166 5.35 18.86 19.36
C LEU A 166 5.36 17.38 18.97
N ALA A 167 4.25 16.85 18.44
CA ALA A 167 4.20 15.50 17.87
C ALA A 167 5.07 15.37 16.60
N ILE A 168 5.06 16.40 15.76
CA ILE A 168 5.88 16.46 14.54
C ILE A 168 7.38 16.56 14.89
N SER A 169 7.76 17.34 15.91
CA SER A 169 9.16 17.45 16.31
C SER A 169 9.70 16.13 16.88
N LYS A 170 8.93 15.45 17.75
CA LYS A 170 9.31 14.16 18.33
C LYS A 170 9.44 13.03 17.30
N THR A 171 8.62 13.04 16.26
CA THR A 171 8.67 12.03 15.18
C THR A 171 9.77 12.29 14.15
N ARG A 172 10.33 13.49 14.11
CA ARG A 172 11.39 13.89 13.17
C ARG A 172 12.81 13.71 13.73
N ALA A 173 12.94 13.56 15.05
CA ALA A 173 14.19 13.36 15.76
C ALA A 173 14.58 11.87 15.96
N ARG A 174 13.78 10.93 15.42
CA ARG A 174 14.13 9.51 15.24
C ARG A 174 14.35 9.23 13.76
#